data_AF-A0A8B8D9S0-F1
#
_entry.id   AF-A0A8B8D9S0-F1
#
_cell.length_a   1.000
_cell.length_b   1.000
_cell.length_c   1.000
_cell.angle_alpha   90.00
_cell.angle_beta   90.00
_cell.angle_gamma   90.00
#
_symmetry.space_group_name_H-M   'P 1'
#
loop_
_entity.id
_entity.type
_entity.pdbx_description
1 polymer ?
#
loop_
_entity_poly.entity_id
_entity_poly.type
_entity_poly.pdbx_seq_one_letter_code
_entity_poly.pdbx_strand_id
1 'polypeptide(L)'
;MSDTSEEGNVCAICWDEFSKPKILPCRHTFCKPCLKGYLKKTENCTEIKCPMCRQTHQLDADGLDGLLDNYFVNLRPPDQPELLCCSVCFEEGILKTCSHCSEKHCPSCRQSHKLALKISGESYEHSSDSESEDLELDDRDITDEPSMPFHMLFSGQTVKTQFNVKLVSAFKTKSMHNVAEEDGNPPIYKIFPNGNNRFLVILSLGPEILEYEPDGTEISRFNGRISDIIETTNHRTFFVHPGDQLVLEIIKTGAVQMYVACKGVRPICLAPFKDGRLAVAGLLIPRKETDEDKGEQEEIRKGILIIYDKNGKVIREISDGTDGPILRFPRCISINHLDNSICVADQDSRCVTILNENGDLLRRYDAGQSIRQFHFLWNHTQFIPLSLCHDPDGNIIAANNVDGVLHVLHPDGRFLGYVLTKDSEGFGHPAGIMMDDQNRIWLGDRVDGKIRIYEISSFKNHFNQRDYVPYYP
;
A
#
# COMPACT_ATOMS: atom_id res chain seq x y z
N MET A 1 -2.07 63.86 -20.97
CA MET A 1 -2.89 63.00 -20.10
C MET A 1 -2.00 61.85 -19.67
N SER A 2 -1.46 61.93 -18.46
CA SER A 2 -0.68 60.85 -17.85
C SER A 2 -0.80 61.02 -16.35
N ASP A 3 -1.94 60.59 -15.83
CA ASP A 3 -2.18 60.52 -14.39
C ASP A 3 -3.28 59.49 -14.11
N THR A 4 -2.88 58.29 -13.68
CA THR A 4 -3.71 57.33 -12.93
C THR A 4 -2.81 56.41 -12.12
N SER A 5 -2.45 56.88 -10.92
CA SER A 5 -2.40 56.13 -9.66
C SER A 5 -2.06 54.62 -9.71
N GLU A 6 -0.77 54.27 -9.61
CA GLU A 6 -0.28 52.93 -9.21
C GLU A 6 -0.19 52.77 -7.67
N GLU A 7 -0.63 53.77 -6.90
CA GLU A 7 -0.66 53.74 -5.43
C GLU A 7 -1.92 53.00 -4.92
N GLY A 8 -1.89 51.67 -4.89
CA GLY A 8 -2.99 50.89 -4.31
C GLY A 8 -2.92 49.36 -4.41
N ASN A 9 -1.93 48.81 -5.12
CA ASN A 9 -1.90 47.37 -5.44
C ASN A 9 -0.99 46.51 -4.55
N VAL A 10 -0.42 47.06 -3.48
CA VAL A 10 0.44 46.32 -2.54
C VAL A 10 0.02 46.54 -1.09
N CYS A 11 0.25 45.54 -0.25
CA CYS A 11 -0.07 45.60 1.17
C CYS A 11 0.91 46.52 1.91
N ALA A 12 0.42 47.55 2.62
CA ALA A 12 1.28 48.51 3.31
C ALA A 12 2.03 47.98 4.55
N ILE A 13 1.87 46.69 4.89
CA ILE A 13 2.64 46.03 5.96
C ILE A 13 3.84 45.27 5.39
N CYS A 14 3.62 44.46 4.34
CA CYS A 14 4.68 43.63 3.73
C CYS A 14 5.25 44.21 2.43
N TRP A 15 4.66 45.28 1.90
CA TRP A 15 5.05 45.95 0.67
C TRP A 15 5.08 45.04 -0.57
N ASP A 16 4.22 44.01 -0.56
CA ASP A 16 4.10 42.96 -1.57
C ASP A 16 2.62 42.79 -2.00
N GLU A 17 2.38 42.03 -3.06
CA GLU A 17 1.03 41.66 -3.51
C GLU A 17 0.24 40.92 -2.42
N PHE A 18 -1.09 40.92 -2.53
CA PHE A 18 -1.93 40.49 -1.42
C PHE A 18 -2.03 38.96 -1.29
N SER A 19 -1.73 38.44 -0.10
CA SER A 19 -2.02 37.07 0.32
C SER A 19 -3.21 37.04 1.27
N LYS A 20 -4.33 36.48 0.83
CA LYS A 20 -5.64 36.48 1.53
C LYS A 20 -6.01 37.90 2.03
N PRO A 21 -6.28 38.86 1.12
CA PRO A 21 -6.57 40.24 1.45
C PRO A 21 -7.85 40.39 2.28
N LYS A 22 -7.77 41.13 3.40
CA LYS A 22 -8.88 41.50 4.25
C LYS A 22 -9.10 43.01 4.24
N ILE A 23 -10.36 43.43 4.18
CA ILE A 23 -10.80 44.83 4.22
C ILE A 23 -11.16 45.19 5.66
N LEU A 24 -10.45 46.16 6.24
CA LEU A 24 -10.86 46.75 7.51
C LEU A 24 -12.09 47.66 7.33
N PRO A 25 -12.88 47.94 8.38
CA PRO A 25 -14.03 48.84 8.27
C PRO A 25 -13.70 50.25 7.72
N CYS A 26 -12.47 50.74 7.92
CA CYS A 26 -11.95 51.96 7.29
C CYS A 26 -11.62 51.83 5.78
N ARG A 27 -11.92 50.69 5.15
CA ARG A 27 -11.69 50.34 3.74
C ARG A 27 -10.25 50.14 3.30
N HIS A 28 -9.27 50.18 4.21
CA HIS A 28 -7.90 49.78 3.89
C HIS A 28 -7.79 48.25 3.83
N THR A 29 -7.02 47.76 2.85
CA THR A 29 -6.83 46.33 2.59
C THR A 29 -5.42 45.90 3.02
N PHE A 30 -5.32 44.72 3.64
CA PHE A 30 -4.04 44.13 4.07
C PHE A 30 -4.09 42.61 3.95
N CYS A 31 -2.94 41.95 3.85
CA CYS A 31 -2.86 40.48 3.92
C CYS A 31 -3.32 40.00 5.31
N LYS A 32 -4.17 38.97 5.38
CA LYS A 32 -4.57 38.35 6.65
C LYS A 32 -3.38 37.94 7.53
N PRO A 33 -2.30 37.31 6.98
CA PRO A 33 -1.10 37.01 7.77
C PRO A 33 -0.43 38.25 8.37
N CYS A 34 -0.41 39.37 7.62
CA CYS A 34 0.18 40.63 8.09
C CYS A 34 -0.65 41.25 9.21
N LEU A 35 -1.98 41.25 9.11
CA LEU A 35 -2.85 41.71 10.21
C LEU A 35 -2.70 40.83 11.45
N LYS A 36 -2.52 39.51 11.29
CA LYS A 36 -2.26 38.60 12.41
C LYS A 36 -0.94 38.93 13.13
N GLY A 37 0.13 39.19 12.36
CA GLY A 37 1.41 39.63 12.92
C GLY A 37 1.34 41.02 13.57
N TYR A 38 0.54 41.92 13.01
CA TYR A 38 0.30 43.24 13.57
C TYR A 38 -0.48 43.18 14.89
N LEU A 39 -1.53 42.37 14.95
CA LEU A 39 -2.31 42.12 16.17
C LEU A 39 -1.45 41.53 17.29
N LYS A 40 -0.53 40.60 17.00
CA LYS A 40 0.38 40.06 18.03
C LYS A 40 1.29 41.12 18.67
N LYS A 41 1.53 42.26 17.99
CA LYS A 41 2.31 43.39 18.53
C LYS A 41 1.45 44.37 19.33
N THR A 42 0.13 44.30 19.21
CA THR A 42 -0.82 45.09 20.01
C THR A 42 -1.37 44.19 21.11
N GLU A 43 -1.19 44.56 22.38
CA GLU A 43 -1.54 43.69 23.53
C GLU A 43 -3.04 43.29 23.61
N ASN A 44 -3.92 43.92 22.81
CA ASN A 44 -5.35 43.61 22.73
C ASN A 44 -5.71 42.83 21.45
N CYS A 45 -6.26 41.61 21.61
CA CYS A 45 -6.73 40.76 20.51
C CYS A 45 -8.18 41.05 20.05
N THR A 46 -8.90 41.91 20.77
CA THR A 46 -10.32 42.24 20.52
C THR A 46 -10.51 43.48 19.63
N GLU A 47 -9.45 44.26 19.43
CA GLU A 47 -9.48 45.47 18.61
C GLU A 47 -8.27 45.49 17.66
N ILE A 48 -8.47 46.03 16.46
CA ILE A 48 -7.40 46.25 15.49
C ILE A 48 -7.29 47.72 15.14
N LYS A 49 -6.08 48.26 15.26
CA LYS A 49 -5.74 49.61 14.80
C LYS A 49 -5.26 49.54 13.36
N CYS A 50 -5.90 50.25 12.43
CA CYS A 50 -5.49 50.29 11.04
C CYS A 50 -4.05 50.85 10.91
N PRO A 51 -3.10 50.11 10.31
CA PRO A 51 -1.73 50.60 10.12
C PRO A 51 -1.63 51.86 9.25
N MET A 52 -2.59 52.08 8.35
CA MET A 52 -2.61 53.21 7.41
C MET A 52 -3.24 54.47 8.02
N CYS A 53 -4.48 54.38 8.49
CA CYS A 53 -5.23 55.56 8.98
C CYS A 53 -5.30 55.67 10.50
N ARG A 54 -4.75 54.69 11.23
CA ARG A 54 -4.72 54.63 12.70
C ARG A 54 -6.10 54.56 13.39
N GLN A 55 -7.18 54.37 12.63
CA GLN A 55 -8.52 54.13 13.18
C GLN A 55 -8.58 52.75 13.86
N THR A 56 -9.23 52.67 15.02
CA THR A 56 -9.42 51.42 15.76
C THR A 56 -10.79 50.82 15.42
N HIS A 57 -10.81 49.50 15.20
CA HIS A 57 -12.01 48.74 14.88
C HIS A 57 -12.13 47.54 15.81
N GLN A 58 -13.34 47.26 16.27
CA GLN A 58 -13.62 46.06 17.08
C GLN A 58 -13.71 44.84 16.16
N LEU A 59 -13.14 43.72 16.61
CA LEU A 59 -13.27 42.42 15.96
C LEU A 59 -14.40 41.63 16.62
N ASP A 60 -15.10 40.84 15.83
CA ASP A 60 -16.13 39.92 16.33
C ASP A 60 -15.51 38.64 16.90
N ALA A 61 -16.35 37.67 17.28
CA ALA A 61 -15.91 36.38 17.81
C ALA A 61 -15.02 35.60 16.82
N ASP A 62 -15.17 35.86 15.52
CA ASP A 62 -14.40 35.25 14.44
C ASP A 62 -13.08 36.00 14.17
N GLY A 63 -12.82 37.11 14.88
CA GLY A 63 -11.54 37.82 14.85
C GLY A 63 -11.21 38.37 13.45
N LEU A 64 -10.03 38.01 12.93
CA LEU A 64 -9.62 38.39 11.57
C LEU A 64 -10.35 37.62 10.47
N ASP A 65 -11.00 36.49 10.80
CA ASP A 65 -11.75 35.70 9.83
C ASP A 65 -13.08 36.35 9.46
N GLY A 66 -13.70 37.09 10.39
CA GLY A 66 -14.94 37.85 10.16
C GLY A 66 -14.80 39.07 9.24
N LEU A 67 -13.58 39.51 8.94
CA LEU A 67 -13.34 40.61 8.00
C LEU A 67 -13.64 40.20 6.55
N LEU A 68 -14.18 41.15 5.76
CA LEU A 68 -14.47 40.92 4.34
C LEU A 68 -13.19 40.67 3.54
N ASP A 69 -13.24 39.71 2.61
CA ASP A 69 -12.18 39.51 1.63
C ASP A 69 -12.21 40.60 0.55
N ASN A 70 -11.04 41.01 0.04
CA ASN A 70 -10.95 41.90 -1.12
C ASN A 70 -10.55 41.15 -2.40
N TYR A 71 -11.51 40.82 -3.26
CA TYR A 71 -11.22 40.15 -4.53
C TYR A 71 -10.81 41.09 -5.67
N PHE A 72 -10.77 42.42 -5.43
CA PHE A 72 -10.46 43.43 -6.45
C PHE A 72 -8.99 43.88 -6.45
N VAL A 73 -8.13 43.24 -5.66
CA VAL A 73 -6.68 43.52 -5.60
C VAL A 73 -5.89 42.39 -6.24
N ASN A 74 -4.69 42.70 -6.74
CA ASN A 74 -3.79 41.69 -7.27
C ASN A 74 -3.38 40.72 -6.15
N LEU A 75 -3.71 39.45 -6.35
CA LEU A 75 -3.33 38.38 -5.45
C LEU A 75 -1.94 37.90 -5.82
N ARG A 76 -1.11 37.71 -4.79
CA ARG A 76 0.16 37.01 -4.94
C ARG A 76 -0.12 35.65 -5.60
N PRO A 77 0.60 35.27 -6.67
CA PRO A 77 0.51 33.94 -7.25
C PRO A 77 0.69 32.89 -6.16
N PRO A 78 -0.03 31.75 -6.18
CA PRO A 78 0.22 30.69 -5.21
C PRO A 78 1.70 30.33 -5.27
N ASP A 79 2.39 30.42 -4.13
CA ASP A 79 3.79 30.06 -4.03
C ASP A 79 3.94 28.66 -4.63
N GLN A 80 4.82 28.50 -5.63
CA GLN A 80 5.21 27.17 -6.05
C GLN A 80 5.74 26.49 -4.78
N PRO A 81 5.20 25.32 -4.40
CA PRO A 81 5.63 24.70 -3.17
C PRO A 81 7.13 24.47 -3.28
N GLU A 82 7.91 25.10 -2.39
CA GLU A 82 9.35 24.88 -2.33
C GLU A 82 9.57 23.38 -2.17
N LEU A 83 10.08 22.77 -3.24
CA LEU A 83 10.50 21.39 -3.20
C LEU A 83 11.77 21.36 -2.35
N LEU A 84 11.67 20.70 -1.21
CA LEU A 84 12.78 20.53 -0.30
C LEU A 84 13.24 19.08 -0.39
N CYS A 85 14.53 18.85 -0.18
CA CYS A 85 15.06 17.49 -0.09
C CYS A 85 14.60 16.86 1.22
N CYS A 86 13.90 15.73 1.11
CA CYS A 86 13.54 14.92 2.27
C CYS A 86 14.79 14.64 3.12
N SER A 87 14.71 14.76 4.46
CA SER A 87 15.83 14.50 5.39
C SER A 87 16.38 13.07 5.35
N VAL A 88 15.76 12.23 4.53
CA VAL A 88 15.72 10.80 4.70
C VAL A 88 15.98 10.11 3.35
N CYS A 89 15.24 10.45 2.29
CA CYS A 89 15.48 9.88 0.96
C CYS A 89 16.13 10.86 0.00
N PHE A 90 16.36 12.11 0.43
CA PHE A 90 16.96 13.20 -0.35
C PHE A 90 16.25 13.52 -1.69
N GLU A 91 15.09 12.91 -1.94
CA GLU A 91 14.20 13.26 -3.04
C GLU A 91 13.56 14.63 -2.76
N GLU A 92 13.52 15.48 -3.79
CA GLU A 92 12.79 16.74 -3.79
C GLU A 92 11.28 16.49 -3.71
N GLY A 93 10.63 17.12 -2.74
CA GLY A 93 9.20 16.95 -2.55
C GLY A 93 8.59 17.97 -1.62
N ILE A 94 7.25 17.96 -1.55
CA ILE A 94 6.52 18.69 -0.52
C ILE A 94 6.71 17.94 0.80
N LEU A 95 7.56 18.47 1.66
CA LEU A 95 7.88 17.83 2.93
C LEU A 95 6.89 18.23 4.01
N LYS A 96 6.66 17.31 4.96
CA LYS A 96 5.93 17.60 6.20
C LYS A 96 6.80 17.24 7.39
N THR A 97 6.83 18.14 8.36
CA THR A 97 7.53 17.92 9.62
C THR A 97 6.79 16.87 10.45
N CYS A 98 7.53 15.89 10.96
CA CYS A 98 7.01 14.94 11.93
C CYS A 98 6.90 15.60 13.30
N SER A 99 5.76 15.48 13.96
CA SER A 99 5.56 16.01 15.32
C SER A 99 6.27 15.20 16.40
N HIS A 100 6.73 13.98 16.09
CA HIS A 100 7.48 13.13 17.03
C HIS A 100 8.97 13.51 17.10
N CYS A 101 9.64 13.59 15.94
CA CYS A 101 11.09 13.82 15.87
C CYS A 101 11.50 15.15 15.22
N SER A 102 10.54 16.00 14.85
CA SER A 102 10.77 17.30 14.17
C SER A 102 11.49 17.23 12.82
N GLU A 103 11.67 16.03 12.24
CA GLU A 103 12.28 15.86 10.93
C GLU A 103 11.30 16.12 9.77
N LYS A 104 11.84 16.58 8.63
CA LYS A 104 11.06 16.89 7.42
C LYS A 104 11.09 15.71 6.44
N HIS A 105 9.94 15.05 6.29
CA HIS A 105 9.82 13.88 5.42
C HIS A 105 8.92 14.13 4.21
N CYS A 106 9.27 13.51 3.07
CA CYS A 106 8.36 13.42 1.94
C CYS A 106 7.16 12.51 2.30
N PRO A 107 6.06 12.52 1.51
CA PRO A 107 4.87 11.72 1.81
C PRO A 107 5.17 10.23 2.05
N SER A 108 6.08 9.66 1.26
CA SER A 108 6.51 8.27 1.38
C SER A 108 7.19 7.97 2.71
N CYS A 109 8.21 8.76 3.04
CA CYS A 109 9.07 8.51 4.18
C CYS A 109 8.34 8.83 5.48
N ARG A 110 7.40 9.78 5.44
CA ARG A 110 6.46 10.02 6.54
C ARG A 110 5.56 8.82 6.81
N GLN A 111 5.06 8.15 5.77
CA GLN A 111 4.22 6.97 5.93
C GLN A 111 5.02 5.81 6.56
N SER A 112 6.22 5.54 6.02
CA SER A 112 7.18 4.58 6.60
C SER A 112 7.51 4.90 8.06
N HIS A 113 7.76 6.17 8.38
CA HIS A 113 8.06 6.65 9.74
C HIS A 113 6.85 6.58 10.68
N LYS A 114 5.63 6.82 10.19
CA LYS A 114 4.40 6.73 11.00
C LYS A 114 4.04 5.28 11.34
N LEU A 115 4.12 4.39 10.34
CA LEU A 115 3.92 2.95 10.53
C LEU A 115 4.91 2.41 11.57
N ALA A 116 6.16 2.81 11.43
CA ALA A 116 7.23 2.60 12.39
C ALA A 116 6.83 2.98 13.83
N LEU A 117 6.50 4.24 14.10
CA LEU A 117 6.12 4.71 15.45
C LEU A 117 4.89 3.98 16.03
N LYS A 118 3.91 3.68 15.19
CA LYS A 118 2.70 2.98 15.60
C LYS A 118 2.98 1.52 16.00
N ILE A 119 3.99 0.89 15.39
CA ILE A 119 4.41 -0.48 15.66
C ILE A 119 5.35 -0.55 16.89
N SER A 120 6.15 0.49 17.17
CA SER A 120 7.01 0.54 18.38
C SER A 120 6.23 0.71 19.69
N GLY A 121 4.93 1.00 19.63
CA GLY A 121 4.10 1.28 20.80
C GLY A 121 4.30 2.68 21.37
N GLU A 122 5.03 3.54 20.67
CA GLU A 122 5.25 4.94 21.06
C GLU A 122 4.01 5.77 20.68
N SER A 123 3.41 6.43 21.67
CA SER A 123 2.19 7.20 21.50
C SER A 123 2.43 8.48 20.69
N TYR A 124 1.70 8.61 19.58
CA TYR A 124 1.61 9.82 18.77
C TYR A 124 0.59 10.79 19.38
N GLU A 125 1.02 11.69 20.26
CA GLU A 125 0.14 12.73 20.80
C GLU A 125 0.08 13.97 19.89
N HIS A 126 -1.14 14.44 19.65
CA HIS A 126 -1.39 15.74 19.04
C HIS A 126 -1.36 16.83 20.14
N SER A 127 -0.37 17.72 20.09
CA SER A 127 -0.48 19.19 20.16
C SER A 127 0.51 19.93 21.06
N SER A 128 0.80 21.16 20.60
CA SER A 128 1.32 22.37 21.26
C SER A 128 2.72 22.36 21.89
N ASP A 129 3.59 23.18 21.26
CA ASP A 129 4.68 24.01 21.80
C ASP A 129 5.28 23.65 23.18
N SER A 130 6.58 23.29 23.20
CA SER A 130 7.61 23.98 24.01
C SER A 130 9.01 23.35 23.82
N GLU A 131 10.02 24.15 24.13
CA GLU A 131 11.45 24.03 23.84
C GLU A 131 12.22 22.95 24.63
N SER A 132 13.37 22.54 24.05
CA SER A 132 14.67 22.17 24.64
C SER A 132 14.78 21.11 25.74
N GLU A 133 15.60 20.07 25.56
CA GLU A 133 17.03 19.97 25.95
C GLU A 133 17.57 18.56 25.64
N ASP A 134 18.90 18.46 25.55
CA ASP A 134 19.71 17.28 25.24
C ASP A 134 19.45 16.07 26.14
N LEU A 135 19.82 14.86 25.67
CA LEU A 135 20.81 13.98 26.33
C LEU A 135 20.91 12.58 25.66
N GLU A 136 22.17 12.19 25.47
CA GLU A 136 22.75 10.84 25.53
C GLU A 136 22.36 9.78 24.48
N LEU A 137 23.28 9.64 23.51
CA LEU A 137 23.47 8.45 22.68
C LEU A 137 23.81 7.26 23.58
N ASP A 138 22.83 6.39 23.77
CA ASP A 138 23.04 5.06 24.34
C ASP A 138 23.55 4.14 23.22
N ASP A 139 24.86 3.91 23.22
CA ASP A 139 25.52 2.85 22.45
C ASP A 139 25.06 1.49 23.03
N ARG A 140 23.96 0.95 22.51
CA ARG A 140 23.54 -0.43 22.81
C ARG A 140 23.19 -1.21 21.53
N ASP A 141 23.97 -2.29 21.35
CA ASP A 141 23.81 -3.43 20.45
C ASP A 141 23.87 -3.20 18.92
N ILE A 142 25.09 -2.93 18.43
CA ILE A 142 25.53 -3.41 17.12
C ILE A 142 26.12 -4.82 17.30
N THR A 143 25.29 -5.82 17.56
CA THR A 143 25.66 -7.23 17.30
C THR A 143 24.41 -8.05 17.01
N ASP A 144 24.44 -8.73 15.87
CA ASP A 144 23.39 -9.54 15.23
C ASP A 144 22.20 -8.75 14.62
N GLU A 145 22.39 -8.09 13.47
CA GLU A 145 21.28 -7.66 12.61
C GLU A 145 21.05 -8.69 11.47
N PRO A 146 19.80 -8.97 11.05
CA PRO A 146 19.57 -9.85 9.91
C PRO A 146 20.18 -9.25 8.64
N SER A 147 21.17 -9.94 8.05
CA SER A 147 21.83 -9.47 6.83
C SER A 147 20.90 -9.54 5.63
N MET A 148 20.80 -8.44 4.88
CA MET A 148 20.03 -8.42 3.63
C MET A 148 20.61 -9.42 2.62
N PRO A 149 19.80 -10.30 2.01
CA PRO A 149 20.27 -11.25 0.99
C PRO A 149 21.07 -10.58 -0.13
N PHE A 150 22.20 -11.17 -0.51
CA PHE A 150 23.18 -10.56 -1.42
C PHE A 150 22.56 -10.12 -2.76
N HIS A 151 21.60 -10.86 -3.29
CA HIS A 151 20.95 -10.54 -4.57
C HIS A 151 20.07 -9.28 -4.50
N MET A 152 19.63 -8.84 -3.31
CA MET A 152 18.88 -7.61 -3.12
C MET A 152 19.75 -6.35 -3.25
N LEU A 153 21.05 -6.45 -2.96
CA LEU A 153 22.00 -5.34 -3.10
C LEU A 153 22.15 -4.90 -4.57
N PHE A 154 21.88 -5.81 -5.51
CA PHE A 154 21.95 -5.57 -6.95
C PHE A 154 20.58 -5.24 -7.56
N SER A 155 19.56 -5.01 -6.72
CA SER A 155 18.23 -4.68 -7.22
C SER A 155 18.14 -3.30 -7.88
N GLY A 156 19.09 -2.41 -7.58
CA GLY A 156 19.01 -1.00 -7.93
C GLY A 156 17.91 -0.26 -7.17
N GLN A 157 17.21 -0.92 -6.23
CA GLN A 157 16.14 -0.33 -5.45
C GLN A 157 16.71 0.26 -4.16
N THR A 158 16.34 1.51 -3.86
CA THR A 158 16.63 2.12 -2.57
C THR A 158 15.67 1.54 -1.53
N VAL A 159 16.20 0.75 -0.59
CA VAL A 159 15.43 0.20 0.54
C VAL A 159 15.15 1.32 1.53
N LYS A 160 13.89 1.74 1.67
CA LYS A 160 13.48 2.83 2.59
C LYS A 160 13.16 2.30 3.99
N THR A 161 12.61 1.08 4.10
CA THR A 161 12.18 0.45 5.34
C THR A 161 12.45 -1.05 5.33
N GLN A 162 13.06 -1.58 6.39
CA GLN A 162 13.22 -3.01 6.63
C GLN A 162 12.32 -3.41 7.81
N PHE A 163 11.54 -4.48 7.65
CA PHE A 163 10.71 -5.03 8.73
C PHE A 163 11.38 -6.30 9.25
N ASN A 164 11.83 -6.29 10.51
CA ASN A 164 12.44 -7.46 11.10
C ASN A 164 11.38 -8.28 11.81
N VAL A 165 11.23 -9.53 11.39
CA VAL A 165 10.29 -10.45 12.00
C VAL A 165 10.99 -11.56 12.77
N LYS A 166 10.30 -12.09 13.77
CA LYS A 166 10.69 -13.28 14.53
C LYS A 166 9.70 -14.40 14.23
N LEU A 167 10.23 -15.61 14.01
CA LEU A 167 9.39 -16.79 13.88
C LEU A 167 8.74 -17.10 15.24
N VAL A 168 7.40 -17.14 15.25
CA VAL A 168 6.59 -17.47 16.43
C VAL A 168 6.26 -18.95 16.47
N SER A 169 5.84 -19.48 15.33
CA SER A 169 5.43 -20.88 15.18
C SER A 169 5.65 -21.35 13.75
N ALA A 170 5.94 -22.64 13.61
CA ALA A 170 6.00 -23.31 12.32
C ALA A 170 5.47 -24.74 12.47
N PHE A 171 4.57 -25.15 11.57
CA PHE A 171 4.02 -26.49 11.55
C PHE A 171 3.80 -26.97 10.11
N LYS A 172 3.83 -28.28 9.92
CA LYS A 172 3.78 -28.93 8.61
C LYS A 172 2.37 -29.42 8.30
N THR A 173 1.90 -29.13 7.10
CA THR A 173 0.60 -29.62 6.61
C THR A 173 0.74 -31.02 6.00
N LYS A 174 -0.35 -31.79 6.02
CA LYS A 174 -0.41 -33.15 5.44
C LYS A 174 -1.54 -33.23 4.42
N SER A 175 -1.32 -33.99 3.35
CA SER A 175 -2.34 -34.28 2.33
C SER A 175 -2.84 -35.71 2.42
N MET A 176 -4.13 -35.94 2.17
CA MET A 176 -4.72 -37.27 2.05
C MET A 176 -4.35 -37.96 0.72
N HIS A 177 -3.87 -37.19 -0.26
CA HIS A 177 -3.48 -37.68 -1.58
C HIS A 177 -2.00 -38.06 -1.67
N ASN A 178 -1.24 -37.90 -0.58
CA ASN A 178 0.10 -38.44 -0.43
C ASN A 178 0.03 -39.95 -0.17
N VAL A 179 -0.23 -40.73 -1.21
CA VAL A 179 -0.19 -42.18 -1.17
C VAL A 179 1.15 -42.65 -1.77
N ALA A 180 2.03 -43.12 -0.89
CA ALA A 180 3.26 -43.89 -1.15
C ALA A 180 4.55 -43.12 -1.52
N GLU A 181 5.55 -43.29 -0.65
CA GLU A 181 7.00 -43.44 -0.87
C GLU A 181 7.82 -42.36 -1.64
N GLU A 182 7.21 -41.30 -2.16
CA GLU A 182 7.93 -40.07 -2.53
C GLU A 182 7.47 -38.91 -1.64
N ASP A 183 8.40 -38.33 -0.88
CA ASP A 183 8.26 -37.23 0.08
C ASP A 183 7.75 -35.90 -0.53
N GLY A 184 6.58 -35.90 -1.16
CA GLY A 184 5.95 -34.68 -1.66
C GLY A 184 5.25 -33.93 -0.52
N ASN A 185 5.85 -32.88 0.03
CA ASN A 185 5.12 -31.98 0.93
C ASN A 185 4.05 -31.24 0.13
N PRO A 186 2.78 -31.19 0.59
CA PRO A 186 1.74 -30.58 -0.22
C PRO A 186 1.95 -29.07 -0.32
N PRO A 187 2.02 -28.51 -1.55
CA PRO A 187 2.17 -27.07 -1.74
C PRO A 187 1.01 -26.30 -1.11
N ILE A 188 1.32 -25.35 -0.23
CA ILE A 188 0.34 -24.43 0.32
C ILE A 188 0.15 -23.28 -0.67
N TYR A 189 -1.09 -23.08 -1.12
CA TYR A 189 -1.39 -22.09 -2.14
C TYR A 189 -2.00 -20.81 -1.55
N LYS A 190 -2.94 -20.97 -0.62
CA LYS A 190 -3.59 -19.86 0.07
C LYS A 190 -3.78 -20.18 1.55
N ILE A 191 -3.70 -19.14 2.35
CA ILE A 191 -4.09 -19.14 3.76
C ILE A 191 -5.08 -18.00 3.93
N PHE A 192 -6.18 -18.23 4.62
CA PHE A 192 -7.20 -17.23 4.86
C PHE A 192 -7.79 -17.36 6.27
N PRO A 193 -8.21 -16.26 6.91
CA PRO A 193 -8.81 -16.31 8.23
C PRO A 193 -10.21 -16.94 8.18
N ASN A 194 -10.60 -17.65 9.24
CA ASN A 194 -11.92 -18.29 9.39
C ASN A 194 -12.67 -17.85 10.66
N GLY A 195 -12.41 -16.63 11.14
CA GLY A 195 -12.95 -16.14 12.42
C GLY A 195 -12.44 -16.95 13.63
N ASN A 196 -12.79 -16.53 14.85
CA ASN A 196 -12.46 -17.23 16.10
C ASN A 196 -10.97 -17.64 16.23
N ASN A 197 -10.05 -16.83 15.71
CA ASN A 197 -8.61 -17.12 15.70
C ASN A 197 -8.25 -18.43 14.96
N ARG A 198 -9.05 -18.82 13.96
CA ARG A 198 -8.81 -19.98 13.09
C ARG A 198 -8.47 -19.51 11.69
N PHE A 199 -7.89 -20.41 10.93
CA PHE A 199 -7.56 -20.17 9.53
C PHE A 199 -7.79 -21.43 8.72
N LEU A 200 -7.97 -21.21 7.44
CA LEU A 200 -8.17 -22.26 6.47
C LEU A 200 -7.04 -22.19 5.44
N VAL A 201 -6.68 -23.36 4.91
CA VAL A 201 -5.53 -23.57 4.05
C VAL A 201 -5.99 -24.32 2.82
N ILE A 202 -5.60 -23.83 1.63
CA ILE A 202 -5.86 -24.52 0.36
C ILE A 202 -4.56 -25.17 -0.13
N LEU A 203 -4.60 -26.49 -0.34
CA LEU A 203 -3.49 -27.29 -0.90
C LEU A 203 -3.67 -27.54 -2.41
N SER A 204 -2.59 -27.96 -3.07
CA SER A 204 -2.58 -28.20 -4.54
C SER A 204 -2.85 -29.64 -5.00
N LEU A 205 -2.49 -30.66 -4.22
CA LEU A 205 -2.56 -32.08 -4.64
C LEU A 205 -3.92 -32.67 -4.27
N GLY A 206 -4.91 -32.42 -5.13
CA GLY A 206 -6.30 -32.56 -4.75
C GLY A 206 -6.70 -31.34 -3.93
N PRO A 207 -7.83 -30.70 -4.24
CA PRO A 207 -8.17 -29.43 -3.62
C PRO A 207 -8.67 -29.66 -2.20
N GLU A 208 -7.72 -29.83 -1.30
CA GLU A 208 -7.99 -30.00 0.11
C GLU A 208 -8.05 -28.62 0.76
N ILE A 209 -9.13 -28.41 1.48
CA ILE A 209 -9.31 -27.25 2.34
C ILE A 209 -9.19 -27.77 3.77
N LEU A 210 -8.25 -27.22 4.53
CA LEU A 210 -7.99 -27.63 5.90
C LEU A 210 -8.22 -26.47 6.83
N GLU A 211 -8.92 -26.69 7.93
CA GLU A 211 -9.10 -25.72 9.00
C GLU A 211 -8.13 -26.03 10.14
N TYR A 212 -7.48 -24.99 10.66
CA TYR A 212 -6.47 -25.11 11.69
C TYR A 212 -6.64 -24.06 12.80
N GLU A 213 -6.19 -24.42 14.00
CA GLU A 213 -5.87 -23.48 15.08
C GLU A 213 -4.41 -22.97 14.97
N PRO A 214 -4.05 -21.82 15.57
CA PRO A 214 -2.74 -21.20 15.39
C PRO A 214 -1.55 -22.00 15.92
N ASP A 215 -1.79 -23.00 16.76
CA ASP A 215 -0.80 -23.95 17.22
C ASP A 215 -0.51 -25.07 16.20
N GLY A 216 -1.24 -25.10 15.08
CA GLY A 216 -1.13 -26.11 14.03
C GLY A 216 -2.08 -27.31 14.19
N THR A 217 -3.01 -27.27 15.15
CA THR A 217 -4.01 -28.33 15.34
C THR A 217 -5.04 -28.30 14.21
N GLU A 218 -5.14 -29.39 13.43
CA GLU A 218 -6.16 -29.55 12.37
C GLU A 218 -7.54 -29.78 12.99
N ILE A 219 -8.50 -28.93 12.67
CA ILE A 219 -9.88 -28.98 13.17
C ILE A 219 -10.76 -29.78 12.23
N SER A 220 -10.66 -29.49 10.93
CA SER A 220 -11.53 -30.07 9.91
C SER A 220 -10.85 -30.08 8.55
N ARG A 221 -11.33 -30.97 7.66
CA ARG A 221 -10.84 -31.11 6.30
C ARG A 221 -11.98 -31.35 5.34
N PHE A 222 -11.92 -30.67 4.20
CA PHE A 222 -12.89 -30.77 3.12
C PHE A 222 -12.17 -31.03 1.80
N ASN A 223 -12.79 -31.82 0.93
CA ASN A 223 -12.30 -32.02 -0.43
C ASN A 223 -13.23 -31.26 -1.38
N GLY A 224 -12.69 -30.34 -2.17
CA GLY A 224 -13.48 -29.57 -3.12
C GLY A 224 -12.62 -28.64 -3.95
N ARG A 225 -12.78 -28.66 -5.29
CA ARG A 225 -11.96 -27.93 -6.27
C ARG A 225 -12.19 -26.43 -6.19
N ILE A 226 -11.63 -25.80 -5.15
CA ILE A 226 -11.61 -24.35 -5.01
C ILE A 226 -10.22 -23.79 -5.24
N SER A 227 -10.15 -22.58 -5.77
CA SER A 227 -8.89 -21.85 -5.94
C SER A 227 -8.74 -20.68 -4.97
N ASP A 228 -9.87 -20.19 -4.44
CA ASP A 228 -9.90 -19.07 -3.52
C ASP A 228 -11.19 -19.05 -2.70
N ILE A 229 -11.15 -18.37 -1.56
CA ILE A 229 -12.22 -18.19 -0.59
C ILE A 229 -11.92 -16.97 0.27
N ILE A 230 -12.96 -16.21 0.60
CA ILE A 230 -12.86 -15.02 1.43
C ILE A 230 -14.10 -14.87 2.30
N GLU A 231 -13.93 -14.24 3.46
CA GLU A 231 -15.01 -13.69 4.26
C GLU A 231 -15.06 -12.17 4.10
N THR A 232 -16.24 -11.63 3.87
CA THR A 232 -16.48 -10.18 3.81
C THR A 232 -16.69 -9.59 5.20
N THR A 233 -16.61 -8.26 5.31
CA THR A 233 -16.89 -7.53 6.55
C THR A 233 -18.30 -7.71 7.11
N ASN A 234 -19.24 -8.20 6.29
CA ASN A 234 -20.60 -8.54 6.71
C ASN A 234 -20.81 -10.05 6.91
N HIS A 235 -19.73 -10.81 7.15
CA HIS A 235 -19.74 -12.24 7.43
C HIS A 235 -20.41 -13.07 6.33
N ARG A 236 -20.18 -12.70 5.07
CA ARG A 236 -20.55 -13.50 3.91
C ARG A 236 -19.30 -14.20 3.41
N THR A 237 -19.37 -15.49 3.19
CA THR A 237 -18.23 -16.27 2.70
C THR A 237 -18.43 -16.61 1.24
N PHE A 238 -17.47 -16.22 0.41
CA PHE A 238 -17.47 -16.52 -1.02
C PHE A 238 -16.29 -17.40 -1.38
N PHE A 239 -16.45 -18.29 -2.35
CA PHE A 239 -15.36 -19.10 -2.85
C PHE A 239 -15.47 -19.35 -4.35
N VAL A 240 -14.32 -19.63 -4.96
CA VAL A 240 -14.16 -19.80 -6.40
C VAL A 240 -14.09 -21.28 -6.74
N HIS A 241 -14.96 -21.74 -7.62
CA HIS A 241 -14.87 -23.06 -8.24
C HIS A 241 -14.40 -22.91 -9.71
N PRO A 242 -13.08 -22.96 -9.98
CA PRO A 242 -12.52 -22.66 -11.30
C PRO A 242 -13.02 -23.61 -12.39
N GLY A 243 -13.24 -24.89 -12.06
CA GLY A 243 -13.64 -25.92 -13.03
C GLY A 243 -15.04 -25.68 -13.62
N ASP A 244 -15.98 -25.28 -12.77
CA ASP A 244 -17.36 -24.99 -13.17
C ASP A 244 -17.57 -23.52 -13.55
N GLN A 245 -16.52 -22.70 -13.47
CA GLN A 245 -16.57 -21.26 -13.74
C GLN A 245 -17.55 -20.53 -12.82
N LEU A 246 -17.58 -20.88 -11.54
CA LEU A 246 -18.53 -20.32 -10.57
C LEU A 246 -17.82 -19.56 -9.46
N VAL A 247 -18.49 -18.50 -8.99
CA VAL A 247 -18.30 -17.97 -7.64
C VAL A 247 -19.54 -18.34 -6.84
N LEU A 248 -19.32 -18.97 -5.70
CA LEU A 248 -20.34 -19.51 -4.81
C LEU A 248 -20.33 -18.75 -3.49
N GLU A 249 -21.47 -18.68 -2.82
CA GLU A 249 -21.65 -18.07 -1.51
C GLU A 249 -22.15 -19.12 -0.51
N ILE A 250 -21.56 -19.13 0.68
CA ILE A 250 -22.09 -19.85 1.84
C ILE A 250 -23.06 -18.92 2.56
N ILE A 251 -24.36 -19.24 2.52
CA ILE A 251 -25.38 -18.46 3.21
C ILE A 251 -25.45 -18.84 4.69
N LYS A 252 -26.12 -18.00 5.50
CA LYS A 252 -26.21 -18.16 6.97
C LYS A 252 -26.69 -19.53 7.46
N THR A 253 -27.42 -20.28 6.63
CA THR A 253 -27.89 -21.64 6.96
C THR A 253 -26.80 -22.70 6.80
N GLY A 254 -25.60 -22.32 6.30
CA GLY A 254 -24.53 -23.23 5.89
C GLY A 254 -24.72 -23.81 4.48
N ALA A 255 -25.83 -23.52 3.80
CA ALA A 255 -26.03 -23.96 2.43
C ALA A 255 -25.16 -23.16 1.45
N VAL A 256 -24.78 -23.80 0.34
CA VAL A 256 -24.04 -23.16 -0.74
C VAL A 256 -25.00 -22.76 -1.85
N GLN A 257 -24.92 -21.51 -2.30
CA GLN A 257 -25.65 -21.01 -3.45
C GLN A 257 -24.71 -20.40 -4.49
N MET A 258 -25.18 -20.33 -5.73
CA MET A 258 -24.46 -19.62 -6.78
C MET A 258 -24.60 -18.11 -6.58
N TYR A 259 -23.47 -17.41 -6.53
CA TYR A 259 -23.42 -15.95 -6.58
C TYR A 259 -23.33 -15.47 -8.02
N VAL A 260 -22.38 -16.00 -8.82
CA VAL A 260 -22.31 -15.71 -10.25
C VAL A 260 -21.67 -16.86 -11.06
N ALA A 261 -22.09 -16.99 -12.32
CA ALA A 261 -21.46 -17.84 -13.32
C ALA A 261 -20.56 -16.99 -14.25
N CYS A 262 -19.26 -17.23 -14.18
CA CYS A 262 -18.20 -16.52 -14.91
C CYS A 262 -18.04 -17.06 -16.34
N LYS A 263 -19.08 -16.94 -17.18
CA LYS A 263 -19.09 -17.55 -18.53
C LYS A 263 -17.88 -17.14 -19.37
N GLY A 264 -17.11 -18.12 -19.84
CA GLY A 264 -15.93 -17.88 -20.69
C GLY A 264 -14.70 -17.43 -19.90
N VAL A 265 -14.77 -17.44 -18.57
CA VAL A 265 -13.70 -17.07 -17.67
C VAL A 265 -13.48 -18.21 -16.70
N ARG A 266 -12.23 -18.63 -16.52
CA ARG A 266 -11.83 -19.48 -15.41
C ARG A 266 -11.46 -18.58 -14.23
N PRO A 267 -12.35 -18.36 -13.25
CA PRO A 267 -12.03 -17.53 -12.09
C PRO A 267 -10.94 -18.22 -11.27
N ILE A 268 -10.02 -17.43 -10.70
CA ILE A 268 -8.89 -17.94 -9.91
C ILE A 268 -8.94 -17.38 -8.50
N CYS A 269 -9.05 -16.06 -8.37
CA CYS A 269 -8.99 -15.38 -7.09
C CYS A 269 -10.06 -14.29 -6.99
N LEU A 270 -10.43 -13.96 -5.75
CA LEU A 270 -11.44 -12.95 -5.46
C LEU A 270 -11.03 -12.07 -4.28
N ALA A 271 -11.55 -10.85 -4.24
CA ALA A 271 -11.35 -9.92 -3.14
C ALA A 271 -12.58 -9.03 -2.94
N PRO A 272 -13.04 -8.83 -1.70
CA PRO A 272 -14.22 -8.05 -1.41
C PRO A 272 -13.88 -6.58 -1.23
N PHE A 273 -14.76 -5.72 -1.73
CA PHE A 273 -14.79 -4.31 -1.33
C PHE A 273 -15.58 -4.18 -0.03
N LYS A 274 -15.29 -3.12 0.74
CA LYS A 274 -16.00 -2.80 1.99
C LYS A 274 -17.51 -2.58 1.80
N ASP A 275 -17.92 -2.12 0.62
CA ASP A 275 -19.32 -1.86 0.28
C ASP A 275 -20.10 -3.10 -0.20
N GLY A 276 -19.46 -4.26 -0.20
CA GLY A 276 -20.07 -5.54 -0.58
C GLY A 276 -19.98 -5.87 -2.07
N ARG A 277 -19.32 -5.04 -2.90
CA ARG A 277 -18.87 -5.47 -4.23
C ARG A 277 -17.81 -6.56 -4.13
N LEU A 278 -17.63 -7.30 -5.22
CA LEU A 278 -16.64 -8.37 -5.30
C LEU A 278 -15.80 -8.22 -6.57
N ALA A 279 -14.48 -8.12 -6.42
CA ALA A 279 -13.55 -8.27 -7.53
C ALA A 279 -13.21 -9.75 -7.72
N VAL A 280 -13.22 -10.22 -8.96
CA VAL A 280 -12.85 -11.59 -9.33
C VAL A 280 -11.86 -11.51 -10.48
N ALA A 281 -10.69 -12.10 -10.30
CA ALA A 281 -9.69 -12.21 -11.35
C ALA A 281 -9.51 -13.66 -11.80
N GLY A 282 -9.24 -13.85 -13.07
CA GLY A 282 -9.17 -15.16 -13.69
C GLY A 282 -8.51 -15.14 -15.07
N LEU A 283 -8.70 -16.22 -15.80
CA LEU A 283 -8.20 -16.38 -17.17
C LEU A 283 -9.36 -16.42 -18.16
N LEU A 284 -9.21 -15.73 -19.28
CA LEU A 284 -10.12 -15.91 -20.41
C LEU A 284 -9.93 -17.30 -21.00
N ILE A 285 -11.03 -17.99 -21.25
CA ILE A 285 -11.04 -19.28 -21.94
C ILE A 285 -11.15 -18.97 -23.44
N PRO A 286 -10.15 -19.35 -24.27
CA PRO A 286 -10.22 -19.13 -25.70
C PRO A 286 -11.46 -19.78 -26.30
N ARG A 287 -12.14 -19.07 -27.20
CA ARG A 287 -13.14 -19.71 -28.05
C ARG A 287 -12.37 -20.63 -29.00
N LYS A 288 -12.73 -21.92 -29.06
CA LYS A 288 -12.19 -22.82 -30.08
C LYS A 288 -12.60 -22.28 -31.45
N GLU A 289 -11.68 -21.62 -32.15
CA GLU A 289 -11.79 -21.41 -33.58
C GLU A 289 -11.59 -22.76 -34.28
N THR A 290 -12.35 -23.02 -35.33
CA THR A 290 -12.33 -24.25 -36.11
C THR A 290 -10.91 -24.58 -36.60
N ASP A 291 -10.55 -25.86 -36.61
CA ASP A 291 -9.20 -26.45 -36.75
C ASP A 291 -8.38 -26.09 -38.01
N GLU A 292 -8.76 -25.08 -38.80
CA GLU A 292 -8.14 -24.80 -40.11
C GLU A 292 -7.03 -23.72 -40.10
N ASP A 293 -6.77 -23.04 -38.98
CA ASP A 293 -5.87 -21.85 -38.99
C ASP A 293 -4.89 -21.75 -37.81
N LYS A 294 -4.23 -22.85 -37.42
CA LYS A 294 -3.15 -22.81 -36.41
C LYS A 294 -1.79 -23.20 -36.97
N GLY A 295 -1.04 -22.19 -37.41
CA GLY A 295 0.42 -22.21 -37.24
C GLY A 295 0.78 -22.19 -35.75
N GLU A 296 1.96 -22.71 -35.40
CA GLU A 296 2.50 -22.78 -34.03
C GLU A 296 2.80 -21.38 -33.44
N GLN A 297 1.78 -20.59 -33.14
CA GLN A 297 1.92 -19.42 -32.26
C GLN A 297 1.51 -19.81 -30.84
N GLU A 298 2.43 -19.64 -29.88
CA GLU A 298 2.12 -19.75 -28.45
C GLU A 298 0.99 -18.77 -28.11
N GLU A 299 -0.18 -19.31 -27.80
CA GLU A 299 -1.36 -18.52 -27.47
C GLU A 299 -1.11 -17.79 -26.13
N ILE A 300 -0.85 -16.48 -26.19
CA ILE A 300 -0.56 -15.66 -25.01
C ILE A 300 -1.76 -15.72 -24.07
N ARG A 301 -1.55 -16.23 -22.84
CA ARG A 301 -2.57 -16.25 -21.80
C ARG A 301 -3.06 -14.83 -21.52
N LYS A 302 -4.38 -14.65 -21.55
CA LYS A 302 -5.04 -13.39 -21.20
C LYS A 302 -5.79 -13.53 -19.88
N GLY A 303 -5.41 -12.70 -18.91
CA GLY A 303 -6.13 -12.53 -17.67
C GLY A 303 -7.30 -11.56 -17.83
N ILE A 304 -8.26 -11.66 -16.91
CA ILE A 304 -9.39 -10.73 -16.81
C ILE A 304 -9.68 -10.44 -15.35
N LEU A 305 -10.05 -9.19 -15.06
CA LEU A 305 -10.60 -8.73 -13.80
C LEU A 305 -12.06 -8.30 -14.02
N ILE A 306 -12.96 -8.84 -13.21
CA ILE A 306 -14.39 -8.51 -13.24
C ILE A 306 -14.79 -7.98 -11.87
N ILE A 307 -15.48 -6.84 -11.84
CA ILE A 307 -16.05 -6.28 -10.62
C ILE A 307 -17.56 -6.52 -10.65
N TYR A 308 -18.08 -7.22 -9.65
CA TYR A 308 -19.49 -7.50 -9.46
C TYR A 308 -20.08 -6.60 -8.36
N ASP A 309 -21.36 -6.24 -8.50
CA ASP A 309 -22.14 -5.62 -7.44
C ASP A 309 -22.52 -6.63 -6.35
N LYS A 310 -23.06 -6.17 -5.22
CA LYS A 310 -23.47 -7.05 -4.10
C LYS A 310 -24.45 -8.18 -4.46
N ASN A 311 -25.08 -8.11 -5.64
CA ASN A 311 -26.06 -9.07 -6.16
C ASN A 311 -25.51 -9.92 -7.32
N GLY A 312 -24.23 -9.80 -7.66
CA GLY A 312 -23.59 -10.57 -8.73
C GLY A 312 -23.74 -9.98 -10.13
N LYS A 313 -24.22 -8.73 -10.28
CA LYS A 313 -24.26 -8.04 -11.57
C LYS A 313 -22.89 -7.48 -11.93
N VAL A 314 -22.44 -7.71 -13.15
CA VAL A 314 -21.20 -7.13 -13.67
C VAL A 314 -21.29 -5.59 -13.67
N ILE A 315 -20.34 -4.96 -13.02
CA ILE A 315 -20.10 -3.51 -13.04
C ILE A 315 -19.04 -3.19 -14.09
N ARG A 316 -17.94 -3.94 -14.10
CA ARG A 316 -16.81 -3.75 -15.02
C ARG A 316 -16.13 -5.06 -15.38
N GLU A 317 -15.58 -5.09 -16.58
CA GLU A 317 -14.67 -6.12 -17.08
C GLU A 317 -13.41 -5.43 -17.63
N ILE A 318 -12.24 -5.92 -17.21
CA ILE A 318 -10.94 -5.33 -17.49
C ILE A 318 -10.03 -6.46 -17.96
N SER A 319 -9.76 -6.54 -19.26
CA SER A 319 -8.89 -7.56 -19.87
C SER A 319 -7.68 -6.95 -20.59
N ASP A 320 -7.92 -5.89 -21.35
CA ASP A 320 -6.93 -5.27 -22.22
C ASP A 320 -6.69 -3.81 -21.81
N GLY A 321 -5.44 -3.37 -21.94
CA GLY A 321 -4.99 -2.01 -21.78
C GLY A 321 -4.46 -1.45 -23.10
N THR A 322 -3.73 -0.35 -23.05
CA THR A 322 -3.19 0.31 -24.25
C THR A 322 -2.25 -0.58 -25.06
N ASP A 323 -1.42 -1.38 -24.39
CA ASP A 323 -0.33 -2.14 -25.00
C ASP A 323 -0.53 -3.66 -24.90
N GLY A 324 -1.79 -4.10 -24.86
CA GLY A 324 -2.19 -5.51 -24.75
C GLY A 324 -2.79 -5.85 -23.38
N PRO A 325 -2.80 -7.14 -22.98
CA PRO A 325 -3.53 -7.58 -21.79
C PRO A 325 -2.97 -6.94 -20.51
N ILE A 326 -3.85 -6.42 -19.66
CA ILE A 326 -3.46 -5.82 -18.36
C ILE A 326 -2.94 -6.90 -17.43
N LEU A 327 -3.58 -8.08 -17.46
CA LEU A 327 -3.25 -9.26 -16.67
C LEU A 327 -2.97 -10.45 -17.60
N ARG A 328 -2.08 -11.34 -17.19
CA ARG A 328 -1.76 -12.58 -17.92
C ARG A 328 -2.09 -13.82 -17.12
N PHE A 329 -1.68 -13.87 -15.85
CA PHE A 329 -2.06 -14.96 -14.95
C PHE A 329 -2.19 -14.44 -13.50
N PRO A 330 -3.34 -13.85 -13.15
CA PRO A 330 -3.57 -13.32 -11.81
C PRO A 330 -3.68 -14.47 -10.81
N ARG A 331 -2.74 -14.51 -9.86
CA ARG A 331 -2.66 -15.56 -8.84
C ARG A 331 -3.35 -15.17 -7.55
N CYS A 332 -3.31 -13.88 -7.21
CA CYS A 332 -3.94 -13.32 -6.03
C CYS A 332 -4.39 -11.89 -6.32
N ILE A 333 -5.48 -11.50 -5.68
CA ILE A 333 -6.06 -10.17 -5.74
C ILE A 333 -6.39 -9.71 -4.32
N SER A 334 -6.20 -8.43 -4.05
CA SER A 334 -6.65 -7.78 -2.82
C SER A 334 -7.20 -6.39 -3.13
N ILE A 335 -8.07 -5.90 -2.24
CA ILE A 335 -8.58 -4.54 -2.27
C ILE A 335 -7.97 -3.79 -1.10
N ASN A 336 -7.35 -2.65 -1.39
CA ASN A 336 -6.85 -1.77 -0.35
C ASN A 336 -8.02 -1.15 0.43
N HIS A 337 -8.01 -1.30 1.75
CA HIS A 337 -9.12 -0.86 2.60
C HIS A 337 -9.22 0.66 2.77
N LEU A 338 -8.19 1.42 2.38
CA LEU A 338 -8.13 2.88 2.52
C LEU A 338 -8.62 3.62 1.28
N ASP A 339 -8.23 3.15 0.09
CA ASP A 339 -8.47 3.86 -1.18
C ASP A 339 -9.16 3.00 -2.25
N ASN A 340 -9.54 1.76 -1.93
CA ASN A 340 -10.16 0.78 -2.83
C ASN A 340 -9.33 0.45 -4.09
N SER A 341 -8.02 0.74 -4.07
CA SER A 341 -7.13 0.28 -5.13
C SER A 341 -7.11 -1.24 -5.19
N ILE A 342 -7.09 -1.76 -6.42
CA ILE A 342 -7.12 -3.19 -6.72
C ILE A 342 -5.70 -3.64 -6.97
N CYS A 343 -5.16 -4.49 -6.10
CA CYS A 343 -3.79 -4.98 -6.19
C CYS A 343 -3.81 -6.45 -6.66
N VAL A 344 -3.06 -6.75 -7.71
CA VAL A 344 -3.04 -8.08 -8.34
C VAL A 344 -1.60 -8.60 -8.41
N ALA A 345 -1.34 -9.74 -7.78
CA ALA A 345 -0.11 -10.49 -7.99
C ALA A 345 -0.27 -11.32 -9.28
N ASP A 346 0.44 -10.94 -10.33
CA ASP A 346 0.35 -11.57 -11.64
C ASP A 346 1.65 -12.31 -11.97
N GLN A 347 1.55 -13.64 -12.04
CA GLN A 347 2.70 -14.53 -12.21
C GLN A 347 3.32 -14.39 -13.61
N ASP A 348 2.50 -14.45 -14.66
CA ASP A 348 3.00 -14.48 -16.04
C ASP A 348 3.36 -13.07 -16.52
N SER A 349 2.81 -12.02 -15.90
CA SER A 349 3.26 -10.63 -16.05
C SER A 349 4.45 -10.28 -15.17
N ARG A 350 4.84 -11.16 -14.24
CA ARG A 350 6.00 -11.00 -13.33
C ARG A 350 6.00 -9.67 -12.57
N CYS A 351 4.81 -9.22 -12.16
CA CYS A 351 4.66 -7.95 -11.45
C CYS A 351 3.44 -7.94 -10.53
N VAL A 352 3.45 -7.01 -9.58
CA VAL A 352 2.24 -6.58 -8.88
C VAL A 352 1.63 -5.44 -9.69
N THR A 353 0.41 -5.65 -10.18
CA THR A 353 -0.36 -4.65 -10.92
C THR A 353 -1.34 -3.96 -9.98
N ILE A 354 -1.37 -2.63 -10.00
CA ILE A 354 -2.25 -1.82 -9.14
C ILE A 354 -3.16 -0.98 -10.03
N LEU A 355 -4.46 -1.15 -9.85
CA LEU A 355 -5.51 -0.47 -10.62
C LEU A 355 -6.37 0.36 -9.68
N ASN A 356 -7.01 1.41 -10.21
CA ASN A 356 -8.11 2.05 -9.51
C ASN A 356 -9.43 1.27 -9.73
N GLU A 357 -10.51 1.71 -9.09
CA GLU A 357 -11.83 1.08 -9.24
C GLU A 357 -12.43 1.17 -10.66
N ASN A 358 -11.93 2.08 -11.50
CA ASN A 358 -12.36 2.22 -12.90
C ASN A 358 -11.62 1.24 -13.83
N GLY A 359 -10.56 0.60 -13.34
CA GLY A 359 -9.70 -0.28 -14.12
C GLY A 359 -8.48 0.42 -14.74
N ASP A 360 -8.26 1.70 -14.42
CA ASP A 360 -7.10 2.43 -14.92
C ASP A 360 -5.84 1.92 -14.19
N LEU A 361 -4.78 1.72 -14.96
CA LEU A 361 -3.49 1.31 -14.44
C LEU A 361 -2.84 2.44 -13.64
N LEU A 362 -2.66 2.23 -12.34
CA LEU A 362 -1.94 3.18 -11.47
C LEU A 362 -0.44 2.88 -11.47
N ARG A 363 -0.06 1.61 -11.33
CA ARG A 363 1.36 1.19 -11.32
C ARG A 363 1.53 -0.29 -11.62
N ARG A 364 2.71 -0.64 -12.16
CA ARG A 364 3.27 -2.00 -12.13
C ARG A 364 4.57 -2.00 -11.32
N TYR A 365 4.68 -2.95 -10.42
CA TYR A 365 5.90 -3.20 -9.66
C TYR A 365 6.51 -4.54 -10.07
N ASP A 366 7.71 -4.51 -10.66
CA ASP A 366 8.40 -5.67 -11.26
C ASP A 366 9.70 -6.06 -10.52
N ALA A 367 9.89 -5.51 -9.31
CA ALA A 367 11.12 -5.60 -8.52
C ALA A 367 12.40 -5.10 -9.22
N GLY A 368 12.26 -4.07 -10.07
CA GLY A 368 13.38 -3.43 -10.75
C GLY A 368 13.89 -4.21 -11.96
N GLN A 369 13.16 -5.23 -12.44
CA GLN A 369 13.54 -5.98 -13.65
C GLN A 369 13.71 -5.07 -14.87
N SER A 370 12.85 -4.06 -15.03
CA SER A 370 12.97 -3.09 -16.13
C SER A 370 14.21 -2.19 -16.03
N ILE A 371 14.72 -1.95 -14.82
CA ILE A 371 15.92 -1.14 -14.58
C ILE A 371 17.20 -1.94 -14.91
N ARG A 372 17.15 -3.28 -14.78
CA ARG A 372 18.31 -4.19 -14.93
C ARG A 372 18.65 -4.55 -16.38
N GLN A 373 17.97 -4.02 -17.39
CA GLN A 373 18.25 -4.31 -18.80
C GLN A 373 19.64 -3.82 -19.28
N PHE A 374 20.36 -3.02 -18.48
CA PHE A 374 21.66 -2.42 -18.85
C PHE A 374 22.91 -2.98 -18.15
N HIS A 375 22.96 -4.25 -17.71
CA HIS A 375 24.20 -4.80 -17.14
C HIS A 375 24.58 -6.20 -17.64
N PHE A 376 25.81 -6.31 -18.17
CA PHE A 376 26.46 -7.50 -18.75
C PHE A 376 26.84 -8.59 -17.73
N LEU A 377 26.25 -8.59 -16.53
CA LEU A 377 26.57 -9.54 -15.47
C LEU A 377 25.33 -10.37 -15.12
N TRP A 378 25.52 -11.68 -15.21
CA TRP A 378 24.52 -12.71 -14.97
C TRP A 378 23.99 -12.66 -13.54
N ASN A 379 22.71 -12.29 -13.38
CA ASN A 379 21.73 -12.96 -12.52
C ASN A 379 20.37 -12.25 -12.66
N HIS A 380 19.51 -12.77 -13.53
CA HIS A 380 18.11 -12.37 -13.62
C HIS A 380 17.36 -12.86 -12.37
N THR A 381 17.37 -12.10 -11.27
CA THR A 381 16.45 -12.43 -10.16
C THR A 381 15.03 -12.20 -10.67
N GLN A 382 14.30 -13.30 -10.89
CA GLN A 382 12.93 -13.23 -11.38
C GLN A 382 12.01 -12.81 -10.24
N PHE A 383 11.10 -11.87 -10.52
CA PHE A 383 10.00 -11.55 -9.62
C PHE A 383 8.76 -12.31 -10.08
N ILE A 384 8.33 -13.27 -9.27
CA ILE A 384 7.13 -14.05 -9.50
C ILE A 384 6.26 -13.94 -8.24
N PRO A 385 5.44 -12.87 -8.15
CA PRO A 385 4.54 -12.70 -7.02
C PRO A 385 3.41 -13.72 -7.11
N LEU A 386 3.22 -14.52 -6.06
CA LEU A 386 2.13 -15.52 -6.01
C LEU A 386 0.96 -15.07 -5.14
N SER A 387 1.23 -14.35 -4.06
CA SER A 387 0.21 -13.77 -3.19
C SER A 387 0.66 -12.43 -2.64
N LEU A 388 -0.33 -11.67 -2.20
CA LEU A 388 -0.16 -10.39 -1.54
C LEU A 388 -1.17 -10.24 -0.40
N CYS A 389 -0.85 -9.42 0.58
CA CYS A 389 -1.76 -8.98 1.63
C CYS A 389 -1.49 -7.50 1.97
N HIS A 390 -2.32 -6.92 2.83
CA HIS A 390 -2.14 -5.55 3.30
C HIS A 390 -1.78 -5.52 4.78
N ASP A 391 -0.95 -4.55 5.15
CA ASP A 391 -0.82 -4.14 6.55
C ASP A 391 -1.97 -3.19 6.96
N PRO A 392 -2.09 -2.82 8.25
CA PRO A 392 -3.16 -1.93 8.73
C PRO A 392 -3.16 -0.53 8.09
N ASP A 393 -2.03 -0.08 7.56
CA ASP A 393 -1.87 1.23 6.93
C ASP A 393 -2.02 1.14 5.39
N GLY A 394 -2.40 -0.03 4.87
CA GLY A 394 -2.72 -0.28 3.46
C GLY A 394 -1.50 -0.61 2.60
N ASN A 395 -0.30 -0.70 3.16
CA ASN A 395 0.87 -1.12 2.39
C ASN A 395 0.70 -2.55 1.91
N ILE A 396 1.22 -2.83 0.72
CA ILE A 396 1.11 -4.12 0.05
C ILE A 396 2.34 -4.94 0.42
N ILE A 397 2.14 -6.10 1.03
CA ILE A 397 3.19 -7.10 1.25
C ILE A 397 3.04 -8.16 0.16
N ALA A 398 4.03 -8.32 -0.70
CA ALA A 398 4.01 -9.24 -1.83
C ALA A 398 5.05 -10.36 -1.64
N ALA A 399 4.58 -11.61 -1.74
CA ALA A 399 5.42 -12.80 -1.63
C ALA A 399 6.05 -13.16 -2.97
N ASN A 400 7.37 -13.05 -3.07
CA ASN A 400 8.12 -13.53 -4.22
C ASN A 400 8.56 -14.99 -4.01
N ASN A 401 8.05 -15.90 -4.84
CA ASN A 401 8.29 -17.33 -4.67
C ASN A 401 9.70 -17.79 -5.06
N VAL A 402 10.40 -17.01 -5.90
CA VAL A 402 11.68 -17.43 -6.51
C VAL A 402 12.84 -17.33 -5.54
N ASP A 403 12.88 -16.24 -4.78
CA ASP A 403 14.01 -15.91 -3.90
C ASP A 403 13.64 -15.92 -2.42
N GLY A 404 12.40 -16.27 -2.08
CA GLY A 404 11.96 -16.36 -0.70
C GLY A 404 11.81 -15.01 -0.03
N VAL A 405 11.52 -13.94 -0.79
CA VAL A 405 11.51 -12.57 -0.28
C VAL A 405 10.09 -12.02 -0.20
N LEU A 406 9.81 -11.28 0.87
CA LEU A 406 8.61 -10.48 0.98
C LEU A 406 8.94 -9.01 0.70
N HIS A 407 8.36 -8.47 -0.37
CA HIS A 407 8.49 -7.07 -0.75
C HIS A 407 7.38 -6.25 -0.09
N VAL A 408 7.71 -5.05 0.38
CA VAL A 408 6.73 -4.10 0.93
C VAL A 408 6.63 -2.90 0.00
N LEU A 409 5.41 -2.60 -0.43
CA LEU A 409 5.07 -1.50 -1.32
C LEU A 409 4.10 -0.57 -0.62
N HIS A 410 4.24 0.72 -0.86
CA HIS A 410 3.24 1.72 -0.49
C HIS A 410 1.94 1.47 -1.28
N PRO A 411 0.75 1.93 -0.81
CA PRO A 411 -0.51 1.81 -1.55
C PRO A 411 -0.45 2.24 -3.03
N ASP A 412 0.33 3.28 -3.34
CA ASP A 412 0.56 3.73 -4.73
C ASP A 412 1.53 2.86 -5.55
N GLY A 413 2.02 1.77 -4.95
CA GLY A 413 2.93 0.76 -5.49
C GLY A 413 4.41 1.13 -5.51
N ARG A 414 4.81 2.24 -4.89
CA ARG A 414 6.23 2.55 -4.72
C ARG A 414 6.87 1.57 -3.75
N PHE A 415 8.06 1.09 -4.08
CA PHE A 415 8.83 0.19 -3.23
C PHE A 415 9.22 0.88 -1.91
N LEU A 416 8.92 0.24 -0.78
CA LEU A 416 9.33 0.69 0.55
C LEU A 416 10.49 -0.14 1.07
N GLY A 417 10.50 -1.46 0.84
CA GLY A 417 11.60 -2.31 1.24
C GLY A 417 11.20 -3.77 1.39
N TYR A 418 11.80 -4.45 2.36
CA TYR A 418 11.67 -5.89 2.53
C TYR A 418 11.26 -6.26 3.96
N VAL A 419 10.59 -7.40 4.09
CA VAL A 419 10.53 -8.11 5.37
C VAL A 419 11.76 -9.01 5.46
N LEU A 420 12.45 -8.94 6.59
CA LEU A 420 13.68 -9.64 6.92
C LEU A 420 13.45 -10.52 8.15
N THR A 421 14.12 -11.66 8.20
CA THR A 421 14.08 -12.56 9.36
C THR A 421 15.48 -13.04 9.69
N LYS A 422 15.75 -13.26 10.98
CA LYS A 422 16.96 -13.96 11.44
C LYS A 422 16.80 -15.48 11.42
N ASP A 423 15.58 -15.96 11.18
CA ASP A 423 15.32 -17.38 11.09
C ASP A 423 16.16 -18.01 9.97
N SER A 424 16.87 -19.08 10.28
CA SER A 424 17.79 -19.73 9.34
C SER A 424 17.07 -20.39 8.16
N GLU A 425 15.79 -20.72 8.29
CA GLU A 425 14.98 -21.21 7.16
C GLU A 425 14.45 -20.06 6.28
N GLY A 426 14.65 -18.81 6.68
CA GLY A 426 14.18 -17.63 5.95
C GLY A 426 12.65 -17.66 5.84
N PHE A 427 12.12 -17.31 4.66
CA PHE A 427 10.70 -17.49 4.32
C PHE A 427 10.48 -18.68 3.37
N GLY A 428 11.49 -19.50 3.09
CA GLY A 428 11.40 -20.62 2.15
C GLY A 428 10.87 -20.21 0.77
N HIS A 429 9.79 -20.84 0.30
CA HIS A 429 9.14 -20.56 -0.99
C HIS A 429 7.73 -20.00 -0.78
N PRO A 430 7.60 -18.71 -0.46
CA PRO A 430 6.34 -18.14 -0.03
C PRO A 430 5.33 -18.20 -1.19
N ALA A 431 4.12 -18.67 -0.88
CA ALA A 431 3.02 -18.75 -1.84
C ALA A 431 1.76 -18.13 -1.26
N GLY A 432 1.18 -18.70 -0.20
CA GLY A 432 0.03 -18.11 0.48
C GLY A 432 0.47 -17.16 1.58
N ILE A 433 0.01 -15.91 1.56
CA ILE A 433 0.29 -14.95 2.65
C ILE A 433 -0.96 -14.25 3.14
N MET A 434 -1.03 -14.02 4.44
CA MET A 434 -2.01 -13.12 5.07
C MET A 434 -1.39 -12.41 6.26
N MET A 435 -2.02 -11.31 6.68
CA MET A 435 -1.76 -10.66 7.95
C MET A 435 -3.01 -10.81 8.82
N ASP A 436 -2.82 -11.22 10.08
CA ASP A 436 -3.92 -11.31 11.03
C ASP A 436 -4.13 -9.99 11.80
N ASP A 437 -5.14 -9.97 12.66
CA ASP A 437 -5.52 -8.82 13.49
C ASP A 437 -4.49 -8.49 14.59
N GLN A 438 -3.51 -9.36 14.82
CA GLN A 438 -2.39 -9.18 15.73
C GLN A 438 -1.12 -8.70 15.00
N ASN A 439 -1.23 -8.30 13.73
CA ASN A 439 -0.11 -7.89 12.88
C ASN A 439 0.94 -8.99 12.66
N ARG A 440 0.55 -10.26 12.76
CA ARG A 440 1.43 -11.39 12.44
C ARG A 440 1.27 -11.76 10.98
N ILE A 441 2.39 -12.08 10.35
CA ILE A 441 2.44 -12.54 8.96
C ILE A 441 2.37 -14.06 8.96
N TRP A 442 1.33 -14.58 8.33
CA TRP A 442 1.17 -16.00 8.07
C TRP A 442 1.67 -16.31 6.68
N LEU A 443 2.52 -17.32 6.60
CA LEU A 443 3.23 -17.68 5.39
C LEU A 443 3.09 -19.17 5.11
N GLY A 444 2.54 -19.51 3.95
CA GLY A 444 2.45 -20.86 3.44
C GLY A 444 3.55 -21.11 2.42
N ASP A 445 4.33 -22.15 2.65
CA ASP A 445 5.41 -22.56 1.77
C ASP A 445 4.90 -23.53 0.69
N ARG A 446 5.31 -23.26 -0.55
CA ARG A 446 4.93 -24.05 -1.72
C ARG A 446 5.68 -25.37 -1.86
N VAL A 447 6.87 -25.48 -1.29
CA VAL A 447 7.79 -26.60 -1.51
C VAL A 447 7.86 -27.50 -0.27
N ASP A 448 7.98 -26.93 0.93
CA ASP A 448 8.13 -27.73 2.15
C ASP A 448 6.80 -27.99 2.89
N GLY A 449 5.71 -27.37 2.42
CA GLY A 449 4.36 -27.54 2.97
C GLY A 449 4.22 -27.08 4.42
N LYS A 450 5.15 -26.24 4.92
CA LYS A 450 5.05 -25.63 6.24
C LYS A 450 4.24 -24.33 6.19
N ILE A 451 3.49 -24.10 7.25
CA ILE A 451 2.95 -22.80 7.60
C ILE A 451 3.85 -22.20 8.67
N ARG A 452 4.28 -20.97 8.45
CA ARG A 452 5.11 -20.19 9.37
C ARG A 452 4.38 -18.93 9.78
N ILE A 453 4.42 -18.62 11.07
CA ILE A 453 3.81 -17.43 11.65
C ILE A 453 4.95 -16.55 12.15
N TYR A 454 5.00 -15.34 11.65
CA TYR A 454 6.01 -14.35 11.99
C TYR A 454 5.37 -13.17 12.69
N GLU A 455 5.98 -12.73 13.80
CA GLU A 455 5.62 -11.50 14.47
C GLU A 455 6.63 -10.41 14.08
N ILE A 456 6.13 -9.20 13.82
CA ILE A 456 6.98 -8.05 13.54
C ILE A 456 7.65 -7.65 14.84
N SER A 457 8.97 -7.82 14.90
CA SER A 457 9.76 -7.63 16.11
C SER A 457 10.43 -6.26 16.20
N SER A 458 10.74 -5.66 15.04
CA SER A 458 11.22 -4.29 14.92
C SER A 458 11.16 -3.85 13.45
N PHE A 459 11.42 -2.58 13.18
CA PHE A 459 11.66 -2.09 11.82
C PHE A 459 12.90 -1.19 11.85
N LYS A 460 13.57 -1.06 10.70
CA LYS A 460 14.68 -0.14 10.51
C LYS A 460 14.45 0.64 9.23
N ASN A 461 14.23 1.93 9.37
CA ASN A 461 14.14 2.79 8.21
C ASN A 461 15.55 3.10 7.69
N HIS A 462 15.87 2.55 6.51
CA HIS A 462 17.11 2.87 5.80
C HIS A 462 16.85 4.07 4.91
N PHE A 463 16.92 5.21 5.56
CA PHE A 463 16.84 6.50 4.92
C PHE A 463 18.28 6.90 4.59
N ASN A 464 18.83 6.40 3.48
CA ASN A 464 20.26 6.44 3.12
C ASN A 464 21.00 7.69 3.63
N GLN A 465 21.84 7.53 4.64
CA GLN A 465 23.00 8.41 4.84
C GLN A 465 24.12 7.95 3.88
N ARG A 466 24.67 8.89 3.09
CA ARG A 466 25.82 8.80 2.16
C ARG A 466 25.43 8.29 0.76
N ASP A 467 25.66 9.05 -0.32
CA ASP A 467 26.96 9.54 -0.78
C ASP A 467 27.13 11.06 -0.80
N TYR A 468 27.88 11.59 0.17
CA TYR A 468 28.56 12.88 0.03
C TYR A 468 30.06 12.58 -0.04
N VAL A 469 30.61 12.52 -1.26
CA VAL A 469 32.03 12.82 -1.45
C VAL A 469 32.07 14.34 -1.63
N PRO A 470 32.61 15.11 -0.68
CA PRO A 470 32.66 16.56 -0.85
C PRO A 470 33.65 16.88 -1.97
N TYR A 471 33.12 17.22 -3.15
CA TYR A 471 33.85 18.07 -4.08
C TYR A 471 33.90 19.46 -3.44
N TYR A 472 35.03 19.78 -2.82
CA TYR A 472 35.41 21.17 -2.60
C TYR A 472 36.22 21.66 -3.81
N PRO A 473 36.15 22.98 -4.10
CA PRO A 473 36.17 23.56 -5.44
C PRO A 473 37.47 23.45 -6.22
#